data_AF-A0A1V4YQK6-F1
#
_entry.id   AF-A0A1V4YQK6-F1
#
_cell.length_a   1.000
_cell.length_b   1.000
_cell.length_c   1.000
_cell.angle_alpha   90.00
_cell.angle_beta   90.00
_cell.angle_gamma   90.00
#
_symmetry.space_group_name_H-M   'P 1'
#
loop_
_entity.id
_entity.type
_entity.pdbx_description
1 polymer ?
#
loop_
_entity_poly.entity_id
_entity_poly.type
_entity_poly.pdbx_seq_one_letter_code
_entity_poly.pdbx_strand_id
1 'polypeptide(L)'
;MEIEAKFSVPDKEVFDLFLNNPTIGQFKLDIPIKNEFEDRYLDTSDMIIMSEGYYLRRREKGQSIVYTLKSLGGAGKDSIRRREEMECTLTHDMPLEKWEESEMKNFLSQIVGKNSLVPLFNVSHLRNNRKIFDIDTEKEVAELSLDEVEISVAGKEEAYKEIEVELLQDVDQKELETLVILFKEEVGLIPGSLSKFEHGIMLLNGADNELVTKKEPDTTPMPIQILFEKYHIEREHARKVTENALKLFDELKAIHGLGDEYRRVIWICSLVHDIGIYQDMQDHHKTGRDILTHSPPSELPEKFWPFAVWTTFLHKKKITAKKLDKLRSKTFGKLPEEMQKNVLKIAALIRIADGMDYSRMHSNLHKIFVNDYNVTILIKGQGATIDADRADTKSDLWRLIFDQMIDFKAES
;
A
#
# COMPACT_ATOMS: atom_id res chain seq x y z
N MET A 1 -4.45 0.13 -21.29
CA MET A 1 -4.14 1.17 -20.30
C MET A 1 -5.35 2.09 -20.23
N GLU A 2 -5.95 2.20 -19.05
CA GLU A 2 -7.07 3.09 -18.74
C GLU A 2 -6.51 4.51 -18.50
N ILE A 3 -7.17 5.54 -19.04
CA ILE A 3 -6.84 6.96 -18.81
C ILE A 3 -8.10 7.68 -18.33
N GLU A 4 -8.10 8.09 -17.07
CA GLU A 4 -9.28 8.70 -16.43
C GLU A 4 -8.91 9.94 -15.62
N ALA A 5 -9.85 10.86 -15.45
CA ALA A 5 -9.80 11.91 -14.45
C ALA A 5 -10.90 11.69 -13.40
N LYS A 6 -10.58 11.92 -12.13
CA LYS A 6 -11.51 11.71 -11.02
C LYS A 6 -11.67 12.98 -10.22
N PHE A 7 -12.90 13.25 -9.79
CA PHE A 7 -13.27 14.43 -9.03
C PHE A 7 -14.14 14.04 -7.83
N SER A 8 -13.80 14.59 -6.67
CA SER A 8 -14.67 14.58 -5.50
C SER A 8 -15.73 15.67 -5.66
N VAL A 9 -16.99 15.33 -5.34
CA VAL A 9 -18.10 16.26 -5.52
C VAL A 9 -18.40 16.98 -4.19
N PRO A 10 -18.23 18.31 -4.12
CA PRO A 10 -18.27 19.04 -2.84
C PRO A 10 -19.70 19.22 -2.29
N ASP A 11 -20.70 19.30 -3.17
CA ASP A 11 -22.10 19.44 -2.80
C ASP A 11 -23.04 18.81 -3.85
N LYS A 12 -24.32 18.68 -3.48
CA LYS A 12 -25.34 18.05 -4.32
C LYS A 12 -25.64 18.84 -5.61
N GLU A 13 -25.50 20.17 -5.58
CA GLU A 13 -25.86 21.03 -6.72
C GLU A 13 -24.91 20.77 -7.89
N VAL A 14 -23.62 20.59 -7.62
CA VAL A 14 -22.64 20.21 -8.64
C VAL A 14 -22.96 18.83 -9.23
N PHE A 15 -23.33 17.84 -8.41
CA PHE A 15 -23.74 16.52 -8.92
C PHE A 15 -24.96 16.63 -9.84
N ASP A 16 -25.98 17.38 -9.42
CA ASP A 16 -27.23 17.56 -10.15
C ASP A 16 -27.01 18.35 -11.45
N LEU A 17 -26.01 19.25 -11.50
CA LEU A 17 -25.60 19.96 -12.71
C LEU A 17 -25.16 18.97 -13.80
N PHE A 18 -24.27 18.04 -13.47
CA PHE A 18 -23.77 17.03 -14.40
C PHE A 18 -24.78 15.94 -14.73
N LEU A 19 -25.76 15.70 -13.85
CA LEU A 19 -26.82 14.72 -14.10
C LEU A 19 -27.89 15.27 -15.06
N ASN A 20 -28.27 16.53 -14.90
CA ASN A 20 -29.47 17.09 -15.56
C ASN A 20 -29.17 17.95 -16.80
N ASN A 21 -27.99 18.55 -16.90
CA ASN A 21 -27.70 19.42 -18.03
C ASN A 21 -27.25 18.64 -19.27
N PRO A 22 -27.76 18.97 -20.47
CA PRO A 22 -27.37 18.31 -21.71
C PRO A 22 -26.00 18.77 -22.24
N THR A 23 -25.41 19.82 -21.66
CA THR A 23 -24.18 20.45 -22.15
C THR A 23 -23.34 20.99 -21.01
N ILE A 24 -22.02 20.93 -21.15
CA ILE A 24 -21.04 21.53 -20.25
C ILE A 24 -19.91 22.11 -21.11
N GLY A 25 -19.74 23.43 -21.08
CA GLY A 25 -18.81 24.13 -21.98
C GLY A 25 -19.10 23.80 -23.44
N GLN A 26 -18.07 23.36 -24.16
CA GLN A 26 -18.14 22.94 -25.58
C GLN A 26 -18.60 21.49 -25.78
N PHE A 27 -18.96 20.77 -24.71
CA PHE A 27 -19.30 19.36 -24.78
C PHE A 27 -20.79 19.13 -24.57
N LYS A 28 -21.34 18.18 -25.33
CA LYS A 28 -22.69 17.65 -25.18
C LYS A 28 -22.62 16.34 -24.41
N LEU A 29 -23.57 16.17 -23.49
CA LEU A 29 -23.75 14.95 -22.70
C LEU A 29 -25.04 14.25 -23.15
N ASP A 30 -24.98 12.93 -23.36
CA ASP A 30 -26.17 12.14 -23.71
C ASP A 30 -27.12 11.91 -22.52
N ILE A 31 -28.11 11.03 -22.67
CA ILE A 31 -29.09 10.76 -21.61
C ILE A 31 -28.44 9.86 -20.55
N PRO A 32 -28.55 10.21 -19.24
CA PRO A 32 -27.99 9.37 -18.19
C PRO A 32 -28.63 7.98 -18.15
N ILE A 33 -27.78 6.96 -18.12
CA ILE A 33 -28.17 5.57 -17.91
C ILE A 33 -27.82 5.17 -16.49
N LYS A 34 -28.86 4.95 -15.68
CA LYS A 34 -28.72 4.56 -14.28
C LYS A 34 -28.47 3.06 -14.15
N ASN A 35 -27.45 2.69 -13.37
CA ASN A 35 -27.09 1.32 -13.05
C ASN A 35 -26.85 1.17 -11.54
N GLU A 36 -27.30 0.04 -10.99
CA GLU A 36 -27.08 -0.35 -9.59
C GLU A 36 -26.29 -1.65 -9.59
N PHE A 37 -25.17 -1.68 -8.87
CA PHE A 37 -24.32 -2.88 -8.76
C PHE A 37 -23.48 -2.85 -7.49
N GLU A 38 -22.94 -4.01 -7.14
CA GLU A 38 -22.04 -4.18 -6.01
C GLU A 38 -20.70 -4.76 -6.49
N ASP A 39 -19.63 -4.19 -5.95
CA ASP A 39 -18.27 -4.69 -6.07
C ASP A 39 -17.82 -5.36 -4.78
N ARG A 40 -17.10 -6.46 -4.91
CA ARG A 40 -16.39 -7.10 -3.80
C ARG A 40 -14.90 -7.05 -4.06
N TYR A 41 -14.16 -6.40 -3.16
CA TYR A 41 -12.71 -6.34 -3.23
C TYR A 41 -12.10 -7.54 -2.52
N LEU A 42 -11.12 -8.15 -3.18
CA LEU A 42 -10.49 -9.38 -2.74
C LEU A 42 -8.98 -9.19 -2.64
N ASP A 43 -8.37 -9.87 -1.69
CA ASP A 43 -6.92 -10.06 -1.61
C ASP A 43 -6.66 -11.38 -0.87
N THR A 44 -5.40 -11.73 -0.68
CA THR A 44 -4.97 -12.73 0.29
C THR A 44 -5.09 -12.19 1.71
N SER A 45 -5.12 -13.07 2.72
CA SER A 45 -5.16 -12.66 4.13
C SER A 45 -3.98 -11.77 4.56
N ASP A 46 -2.85 -11.86 3.85
CA ASP A 46 -1.63 -11.09 4.04
C ASP A 46 -1.44 -9.95 3.01
N MET A 47 -2.48 -9.63 2.23
CA MET A 47 -2.54 -8.47 1.31
C MET A 47 -1.48 -8.48 0.19
N ILE A 48 -1.11 -9.68 -0.30
CA ILE A 48 -0.10 -9.85 -1.35
C ILE A 48 -0.45 -9.07 -2.62
N ILE A 49 -1.70 -9.06 -3.08
CA ILE A 49 -2.09 -8.38 -4.34
C ILE A 49 -1.85 -6.88 -4.21
N MET A 50 -2.29 -6.29 -3.08
CA MET A 50 -1.98 -4.90 -2.73
C MET A 50 -0.46 -4.65 -2.65
N SER A 51 0.30 -5.57 -2.05
CA SER A 51 1.75 -5.43 -1.88
C SER A 51 2.52 -5.42 -3.21
N GLU A 52 2.00 -6.12 -4.22
CA GLU A 52 2.53 -6.14 -5.58
C GLU A 52 2.10 -4.92 -6.40
N GLY A 53 1.34 -3.99 -5.80
CA GLY A 53 0.94 -2.76 -6.47
C GLY A 53 -0.37 -2.90 -7.24
N TYR A 54 -1.29 -3.80 -6.86
CA TYR A 54 -2.56 -4.02 -7.55
C TYR A 54 -3.74 -4.12 -6.58
N TYR A 55 -4.96 -4.07 -7.08
CA TYR A 55 -6.14 -4.53 -6.35
C TYR A 55 -7.04 -5.38 -7.24
N LEU A 56 -7.66 -6.39 -6.65
CA LEU A 56 -8.58 -7.30 -7.33
C LEU A 56 -10.03 -6.98 -6.93
N ARG A 57 -10.86 -6.71 -7.94
CA ARG A 57 -12.28 -6.45 -7.79
C ARG A 57 -13.07 -7.55 -8.46
N ARG A 58 -14.08 -8.08 -7.78
CA ARG A 58 -15.09 -8.99 -8.32
C ARG A 58 -16.41 -8.23 -8.47
N ARG A 59 -17.04 -8.31 -9.64
CA ARG A 59 -18.38 -7.75 -9.92
C ARG A 59 -19.30 -8.79 -10.55
N GLU A 60 -20.53 -8.90 -10.07
CA GLU A 60 -21.58 -9.66 -10.75
C GLU A 60 -22.18 -8.84 -11.89
N LYS A 61 -22.28 -9.44 -13.09
CA LYS A 61 -22.94 -8.87 -14.27
C LYS A 61 -23.90 -9.90 -14.87
N GLY A 62 -25.15 -9.88 -14.40
CA GLY A 62 -26.17 -10.81 -14.87
C GLY A 62 -25.85 -12.26 -14.50
N GLN A 63 -25.49 -13.08 -15.48
CA GLN A 63 -25.12 -14.50 -15.28
C GLN A 63 -23.61 -14.74 -15.23
N SER A 64 -22.80 -13.69 -15.34
CA SER A 64 -21.34 -13.79 -15.28
C SER A 64 -20.77 -12.98 -14.13
N ILE A 65 -19.52 -13.30 -13.78
CA ILE A 65 -18.72 -12.62 -12.76
C ILE A 65 -17.49 -12.08 -13.46
N VAL A 66 -17.31 -10.76 -13.41
CA VAL A 66 -16.13 -10.10 -13.97
C VAL A 66 -15.16 -9.82 -12.83
N TYR A 67 -13.97 -10.38 -12.94
CA TYR A 67 -12.83 -10.00 -12.11
C TYR A 67 -11.99 -8.98 -12.86
N THR A 68 -11.63 -7.92 -12.17
CA THR A 68 -10.81 -6.83 -12.70
C THR A 68 -9.63 -6.63 -11.77
N LEU A 69 -8.42 -6.73 -12.32
CA LEU A 69 -7.17 -6.44 -11.63
C LEU A 69 -6.67 -5.09 -12.14
N LYS A 70 -6.55 -4.10 -11.25
CA LYS A 70 -6.05 -2.77 -11.61
C LYS A 70 -4.78 -2.46 -10.84
N SER A 71 -3.80 -1.84 -11.49
CA SER A 71 -2.61 -1.32 -10.82
C SER A 71 -2.99 -0.21 -9.83
N LEU A 72 -2.35 -0.20 -8.66
CA LEU A 72 -2.35 0.93 -7.75
C LEU A 72 -1.64 2.10 -8.42
N GLY A 73 -2.40 3.15 -8.73
CA GLY A 73 -1.93 4.35 -9.39
C GLY A 73 -2.68 5.57 -8.87
N GLY A 74 -1.93 6.52 -8.32
CA GLY A 74 -2.44 7.81 -7.87
C GLY A 74 -2.67 8.75 -9.06
N ALA A 75 -3.52 9.76 -8.87
CA ALA A 75 -3.63 10.84 -9.83
C ALA A 75 -2.27 11.52 -10.02
N GLY A 76 -1.84 11.72 -11.28
CA GLY A 76 -0.68 12.55 -11.57
C GLY A 76 -0.89 13.98 -11.07
N LYS A 77 0.14 14.83 -11.13
CA LYS A 77 0.03 16.27 -10.79
C LYS A 77 -1.07 17.00 -11.60
N ASP A 78 -1.51 16.42 -12.71
CA ASP A 78 -2.55 16.87 -13.63
C ASP A 78 -3.98 16.44 -13.26
N SER A 79 -4.16 15.61 -12.22
CA SER A 79 -5.43 14.94 -11.87
C SER A 79 -5.88 13.83 -12.82
N ILE A 80 -5.01 13.44 -13.76
CA ILE A 80 -5.24 12.33 -14.69
C ILE A 80 -4.53 11.08 -14.15
N ARG A 81 -5.27 9.97 -14.09
CA ARG A 81 -4.76 8.64 -13.73
C ARG A 81 -4.51 7.84 -15.00
N ARG A 82 -3.41 7.09 -14.99
CA ARG A 82 -3.06 6.11 -16.03
C ARG A 82 -2.81 4.80 -15.32
N ARG A 83 -3.58 3.77 -15.65
CA ARG A 83 -3.51 2.47 -14.96
C ARG A 83 -3.47 1.31 -15.92
N GLU A 84 -2.71 0.29 -15.52
CA GLU A 84 -2.83 -1.02 -16.11
C GLU A 84 -4.07 -1.71 -15.55
N GLU A 85 -4.82 -2.35 -16.43
CA GLU A 85 -6.04 -3.05 -16.11
C GLU A 85 -6.09 -4.35 -16.90
N MET A 86 -6.46 -5.42 -16.23
CA MET A 86 -6.76 -6.72 -16.81
C MET A 86 -8.15 -7.15 -16.34
N GLU A 87 -8.92 -7.78 -17.23
CA GLU A 87 -10.21 -8.35 -16.90
C GLU A 87 -10.26 -9.84 -17.25
N CYS A 88 -10.94 -10.63 -16.43
CA CYS A 88 -11.37 -11.97 -16.79
C CYS A 88 -12.83 -12.19 -16.38
N THR A 89 -13.54 -13.03 -17.12
CA THR A 89 -14.95 -13.32 -16.88
C THR A 89 -15.13 -14.79 -16.56
N LEU A 90 -15.83 -15.09 -15.46
CA LEU A 90 -16.20 -16.43 -15.03
C LEU A 90 -17.73 -16.58 -15.01
N THR A 91 -18.20 -17.83 -15.02
CA THR A 91 -19.65 -18.14 -14.93
C THR A 91 -20.14 -18.31 -13.50
N HIS A 92 -19.23 -18.57 -12.55
CA HIS A 92 -19.52 -18.72 -11.13
C HIS A 92 -18.23 -18.59 -10.30
N ASP A 93 -18.36 -18.37 -8.99
CA ASP A 93 -17.22 -18.30 -8.09
C ASP A 93 -16.54 -19.67 -7.94
N MET A 94 -15.23 -19.69 -8.06
CA MET A 94 -14.41 -20.86 -7.79
C MET A 94 -13.01 -20.46 -7.32
N PRO A 95 -12.29 -21.34 -6.59
CA PRO A 95 -10.90 -21.11 -6.21
C PRO A 95 -10.01 -20.79 -7.42
N LEU A 96 -9.00 -19.94 -7.22
CA LEU A 96 -8.10 -19.45 -8.28
C LEU A 96 -7.47 -20.58 -9.11
N GLU A 97 -7.18 -21.72 -8.47
CA GLU A 97 -6.57 -22.89 -9.13
C GLU A 97 -7.48 -23.49 -10.20
N LYS A 98 -8.79 -23.32 -10.06
CA LYS A 98 -9.81 -23.84 -10.98
C LYS A 98 -10.19 -22.86 -12.09
N TRP A 99 -9.67 -21.63 -12.07
CA TRP A 99 -9.95 -20.67 -13.13
C TRP A 99 -9.45 -21.19 -14.47
N GLU A 100 -10.11 -20.81 -15.56
CA GLU A 100 -9.60 -21.08 -16.90
C GLU A 100 -8.29 -20.31 -17.16
N GLU A 101 -7.41 -20.88 -17.98
CA GLU A 101 -6.13 -20.24 -18.30
C GLU A 101 -6.34 -18.87 -18.94
N SER A 102 -5.78 -17.85 -18.31
CA SER A 102 -5.86 -16.45 -18.72
C SER A 102 -4.63 -15.69 -18.24
N GLU A 103 -4.38 -14.51 -18.81
CA GLU A 103 -3.31 -13.62 -18.35
C GLU A 103 -3.47 -13.30 -16.85
N MET A 104 -4.69 -12.96 -16.42
CA MET A 104 -5.00 -12.70 -15.02
C MET A 104 -4.73 -13.91 -14.12
N LYS A 105 -5.17 -15.12 -14.50
CA LYS A 105 -4.91 -16.33 -13.70
C LYS A 105 -3.41 -16.56 -13.55
N ASN A 106 -2.64 -16.46 -14.64
CA ASN A 106 -1.20 -16.66 -14.63
C ASN A 106 -0.50 -15.65 -13.73
N PHE A 107 -0.86 -14.37 -13.85
CA PHE A 107 -0.32 -13.31 -13.01
C PHE A 107 -0.66 -13.53 -11.53
N LEU A 108 -1.94 -13.72 -11.20
CA LEU A 108 -2.40 -13.96 -9.83
C LEU A 108 -1.75 -15.21 -9.21
N SER A 109 -1.60 -16.30 -9.98
CA SER A 109 -0.99 -17.54 -9.47
C SER A 109 0.50 -17.36 -9.14
N GLN A 110 1.21 -16.49 -9.86
CA GLN A 110 2.61 -16.18 -9.57
C GLN A 110 2.77 -15.37 -8.28
N ILE A 111 1.89 -14.38 -8.05
CA ILE A 111 2.00 -13.52 -6.87
C ILE A 111 1.38 -14.16 -5.62
N VAL A 112 0.16 -14.71 -5.71
CA VAL A 112 -0.60 -15.27 -4.59
C VAL A 112 -0.03 -16.63 -4.14
N GLY A 113 0.58 -17.39 -5.05
CA GLY A 113 1.15 -18.70 -4.77
C GLY A 113 0.10 -19.70 -4.30
N LYS A 114 0.21 -20.17 -3.05
CA LYS A 114 -0.73 -21.14 -2.44
C LYS A 114 -1.78 -20.47 -1.53
N ASN A 115 -1.74 -19.15 -1.38
CA ASN A 115 -2.68 -18.44 -0.53
C ASN A 115 -4.06 -18.38 -1.20
N SER A 116 -5.11 -18.28 -0.40
CA SER A 116 -6.48 -18.16 -0.93
C SER A 116 -6.92 -16.70 -0.99
N LEU A 117 -7.70 -16.36 -2.00
CA LEU A 117 -8.39 -15.08 -2.08
C LEU A 117 -9.51 -15.04 -1.04
N VAL A 118 -9.55 -13.96 -0.27
CA VAL A 118 -10.55 -13.67 0.76
C VAL A 118 -11.17 -12.30 0.49
N PRO A 119 -12.46 -12.11 0.85
CA PRO A 119 -13.09 -10.81 0.74
C PRO A 119 -12.55 -9.83 1.78
N LEU A 120 -12.29 -8.61 1.33
CA LEU A 120 -11.91 -7.49 2.20
C LEU A 120 -13.14 -6.65 2.59
N PHE A 121 -13.88 -6.18 1.58
CA PHE A 121 -15.06 -5.34 1.76
C PHE A 121 -15.89 -5.28 0.48
N ASN A 122 -17.11 -4.75 0.61
CA ASN A 122 -18.02 -4.52 -0.50
C ASN A 122 -18.23 -3.03 -0.72
N VAL A 123 -18.50 -2.66 -1.97
CA VAL A 123 -18.84 -1.30 -2.38
C VAL A 123 -20.10 -1.34 -3.22
N SER A 124 -21.13 -0.64 -2.78
CA SER A 124 -22.39 -0.47 -3.50
C SER A 124 -22.34 0.80 -4.33
N HIS A 125 -22.85 0.72 -5.55
CA HIS A 125 -22.80 1.80 -6.52
C HIS A 125 -24.19 2.13 -7.05
N LEU A 126 -24.49 3.43 -7.04
CA LEU A 126 -25.51 4.05 -7.86
C LEU A 126 -24.82 4.88 -8.94
N ARG A 127 -24.62 4.31 -10.12
CA ARG A 127 -23.91 4.99 -11.21
C ARG A 127 -24.86 5.51 -12.27
N ASN A 128 -24.70 6.76 -12.68
CA ASN A 128 -25.26 7.28 -13.91
C ASN A 128 -24.13 7.46 -14.93
N ASN A 129 -24.19 6.71 -16.03
CA ASN A 129 -23.23 6.83 -17.12
C ASN A 129 -23.79 7.76 -18.19
N ARG A 130 -22.92 8.62 -18.73
CA ARG A 130 -23.21 9.49 -19.88
C ARG A 130 -22.03 9.46 -20.84
N LYS A 131 -22.28 9.55 -22.13
CA LYS A 131 -21.26 9.78 -23.16
C LYS A 131 -21.06 11.28 -23.33
N ILE A 132 -19.81 11.69 -23.49
CA ILE A 132 -19.39 13.05 -23.79
C ILE A 132 -19.07 13.17 -25.28
N PHE A 133 -19.66 14.15 -25.95
CA PHE A 133 -19.41 14.49 -27.34
C PHE A 133 -18.89 15.91 -27.46
N ASP A 134 -17.91 16.12 -28.32
CA ASP A 134 -17.53 17.47 -28.75
C ASP A 134 -18.61 18.03 -29.68
N ILE A 135 -19.12 19.25 -29.40
CA ILE A 135 -20.28 19.83 -30.11
C ILE A 135 -19.93 20.17 -31.56
N ASP A 136 -18.71 20.64 -31.83
CA ASP A 136 -18.32 21.12 -33.16
C ASP A 136 -18.01 19.96 -34.11
N THR A 137 -17.43 18.88 -33.59
CA THR A 137 -17.02 17.72 -34.37
C THR A 137 -18.00 16.55 -34.32
N GLU A 138 -18.96 16.59 -33.39
CA GLU A 138 -19.91 15.51 -33.06
C GLU A 138 -19.25 14.17 -32.67
N LYS A 139 -17.95 14.18 -32.34
CA LYS A 139 -17.22 12.98 -31.95
C LYS A 139 -17.43 12.65 -30.48
N GLU A 140 -17.63 11.36 -30.20
CA GLU A 140 -17.58 10.84 -28.83
C GLU A 140 -16.13 10.91 -28.33
N VAL A 141 -15.91 11.59 -27.20
CA VAL A 141 -14.57 11.84 -26.65
C VAL A 141 -14.32 11.04 -25.38
N ALA A 142 -15.31 10.90 -24.50
CA ALA A 142 -15.14 10.30 -23.18
C ALA A 142 -16.44 9.72 -22.63
N GLU A 143 -16.32 8.86 -21.63
CA GLU A 143 -17.42 8.41 -20.79
C GLU A 143 -17.39 9.14 -19.44
N LEU A 144 -18.52 9.70 -19.05
CA LEU A 144 -18.77 10.35 -17.77
C LEU A 144 -19.51 9.37 -16.85
N SER A 145 -18.93 9.08 -15.69
CA SER A 145 -19.58 8.32 -14.63
C SER A 145 -19.86 9.23 -13.44
N LEU A 146 -21.13 9.29 -13.03
CA LEU A 146 -21.60 9.95 -11.83
C LEU A 146 -21.95 8.90 -10.79
N ASP A 147 -21.14 8.78 -9.74
CA ASP A 147 -21.29 7.76 -8.72
C ASP A 147 -21.82 8.33 -7.42
N GLU A 148 -22.83 7.68 -6.86
CA GLU A 148 -23.07 7.66 -5.42
C GLU A 148 -22.53 6.32 -4.91
N VAL A 149 -21.54 6.39 -4.01
CA VAL A 149 -20.76 5.25 -3.53
C VAL A 149 -21.07 5.04 -2.06
N GLU A 150 -21.35 3.79 -1.70
CA GLU A 150 -21.46 3.36 -0.30
C GLU A 150 -20.49 2.20 -0.07
N ILE A 151 -19.58 2.35 0.90
CA ILE A 151 -18.59 1.34 1.29
C ILE A 151 -18.97 0.84 2.68
N SER A 152 -19.08 -0.49 2.83
CA SER A 152 -19.32 -1.10 4.14
C SER A 152 -18.19 -2.06 4.49
N VAL A 153 -17.51 -1.80 5.60
CA VAL A 153 -16.40 -2.62 6.10
C VAL A 153 -16.49 -2.80 7.60
N ALA A 154 -16.52 -4.05 8.07
CA ALA A 154 -16.44 -4.39 9.50
C ALA A 154 -17.41 -3.58 10.40
N GLY A 155 -18.62 -3.30 9.92
CA GLY A 155 -19.65 -2.54 10.64
C GLY A 155 -19.50 -1.02 10.57
N LYS A 156 -18.53 -0.50 9.81
CA LYS A 156 -18.40 0.92 9.47
C LYS A 156 -18.88 1.16 8.05
N GLU A 157 -19.42 2.35 7.83
CA GLU A 157 -19.95 2.78 6.54
C GLU A 157 -19.35 4.13 6.16
N GLU A 158 -19.00 4.29 4.89
CA GLU A 158 -18.61 5.54 4.27
C GLU A 158 -19.47 5.75 3.02
N ALA A 159 -20.04 6.94 2.86
CA ALA A 159 -20.81 7.30 1.68
C ALA A 159 -20.31 8.62 1.10
N TYR A 160 -20.10 8.64 -0.21
CA TYR A 160 -19.64 9.85 -0.91
C TYR A 160 -20.09 9.84 -2.37
N LYS A 161 -19.95 11.01 -3.01
CA LYS A 161 -20.22 11.18 -4.44
C LYS A 161 -18.95 11.51 -5.19
N GLU A 162 -18.80 10.93 -6.37
CA GLU A 162 -17.67 11.23 -7.25
C GLU A 162 -18.09 11.31 -8.71
N ILE A 163 -17.27 12.01 -9.49
CA ILE A 163 -17.38 12.10 -10.94
C ILE A 163 -16.09 11.56 -11.54
N GLU A 164 -16.20 10.61 -12.45
CA GLU A 164 -15.10 10.05 -13.24
C GLU A 164 -15.32 10.38 -14.72
N VAL A 165 -14.24 10.76 -15.41
CA VAL A 165 -14.23 10.96 -16.87
C VAL A 165 -13.17 10.04 -17.44
N GLU A 166 -13.58 9.04 -18.21
CA GLU A 166 -12.69 8.08 -18.84
C GLU A 166 -12.57 8.39 -20.34
N LEU A 167 -11.34 8.52 -20.83
CA LEU A 167 -11.07 8.82 -22.23
C LEU A 167 -11.20 7.55 -23.08
N LEU A 168 -11.83 7.65 -24.25
CA LEU A 168 -11.86 6.54 -25.21
C LEU A 168 -10.46 6.26 -25.79
N GLN A 169 -10.14 4.99 -26.06
CA GLN A 169 -8.79 4.55 -26.43
C GLN A 169 -8.18 5.25 -27.65
N ASP A 170 -9.00 5.70 -28.60
CA ASP A 170 -8.57 6.34 -29.85
C ASP A 170 -8.67 7.88 -29.84
N VAL A 171 -8.84 8.49 -28.66
CA VAL A 171 -8.97 9.94 -28.49
C VAL A 171 -7.66 10.53 -27.93
N ASP A 172 -7.26 11.70 -28.44
CA ASP A 172 -6.07 12.41 -27.96
C ASP A 172 -6.25 12.84 -26.49
N GLN A 173 -5.25 12.60 -25.66
CA GLN A 173 -5.25 12.97 -24.24
C GLN A 173 -5.53 14.46 -24.00
N LYS A 174 -5.23 15.33 -24.97
CA LYS A 174 -5.57 16.76 -24.91
C LYS A 174 -7.06 17.04 -24.70
N GLU A 175 -7.93 16.15 -25.18
CA GLU A 175 -9.38 16.26 -24.93
C GLU A 175 -9.68 16.07 -23.45
N LEU A 176 -9.05 15.08 -22.80
CA LEU A 176 -9.19 14.88 -21.36
C LEU A 176 -8.63 16.06 -20.57
N GLU A 177 -7.48 16.62 -20.98
CA GLU A 177 -6.90 17.81 -20.34
C GLU A 177 -7.86 19.02 -20.44
N THR A 178 -8.51 19.20 -21.59
CA THR A 178 -9.51 20.26 -21.80
C THR A 178 -10.73 20.06 -20.90
N LEU A 179 -11.26 18.83 -20.82
CA LEU A 179 -12.34 18.47 -19.90
C LEU A 179 -11.96 18.72 -18.43
N VAL A 180 -10.75 18.34 -18.03
CA VAL A 180 -10.24 18.54 -16.65
C VAL A 180 -10.14 20.02 -16.30
N ILE A 181 -9.63 20.86 -17.21
CA ILE A 181 -9.55 22.31 -17.01
C ILE A 181 -10.96 22.90 -16.87
N LEU A 182 -11.85 22.56 -17.80
CA LEU A 182 -13.25 23.00 -17.79
C LEU A 182 -13.93 22.65 -16.45
N PHE A 183 -13.78 21.41 -16.00
CA PHE A 183 -14.44 20.91 -14.79
C PHE A 183 -13.88 21.58 -13.52
N LYS A 184 -12.57 21.87 -13.49
CA LYS A 184 -11.94 22.56 -12.37
C LYS A 184 -12.25 24.05 -12.33
N GLU A 185 -12.03 24.73 -13.44
CA GLU A 185 -11.99 26.19 -13.49
C GLU A 185 -13.39 26.79 -13.66
N GLU A 186 -14.25 26.17 -14.47
CA GLU A 186 -15.60 26.69 -14.71
C GLU A 186 -16.64 26.10 -13.76
N VAL A 187 -16.49 24.82 -13.39
CA VAL A 187 -17.47 24.12 -12.55
C VAL A 187 -17.05 24.00 -11.07
N GLY A 188 -15.75 24.16 -10.77
CA GLY A 188 -15.24 24.13 -9.40
C GLY A 188 -15.06 22.72 -8.82
N LEU A 189 -14.94 21.69 -9.66
CA LEU A 189 -14.70 20.33 -9.20
C LEU A 189 -13.31 20.17 -8.57
N ILE A 190 -13.26 19.46 -7.44
CA ILE A 190 -12.02 19.18 -6.71
C ILE A 190 -11.45 17.83 -7.18
N PRO A 191 -10.16 17.74 -7.51
CA PRO A 191 -9.54 16.46 -7.88
C PRO A 191 -9.67 15.39 -6.80
N GLY A 192 -10.13 14.20 -7.21
CA GLY A 192 -10.21 13.02 -6.36
C GLY A 192 -8.87 12.30 -6.27
N SER A 193 -8.28 12.29 -5.08
CA SER A 193 -6.96 11.68 -4.83
C SER A 193 -7.02 10.18 -4.51
N LEU A 194 -8.18 9.65 -4.14
CA LEU A 194 -8.36 8.24 -3.75
C LEU A 194 -9.27 7.49 -4.72
N SER A 195 -9.00 6.21 -4.90
CA SER A 195 -9.87 5.22 -5.54
C SER A 195 -10.82 4.60 -4.53
N LYS A 196 -11.90 3.99 -5.02
CA LYS A 196 -12.88 3.26 -4.19
C LYS A 196 -12.21 2.18 -3.33
N PHE A 197 -11.19 1.50 -3.88
CA PHE A 197 -10.36 0.56 -3.12
C PHE A 197 -9.60 1.23 -1.98
N GLU A 198 -8.95 2.36 -2.25
CA GLU A 198 -8.18 3.11 -1.23
C GLU A 198 -9.09 3.62 -0.11
N HIS A 199 -10.30 4.10 -0.42
CA HIS A 199 -11.33 4.42 0.60
C HIS A 199 -11.67 3.21 1.46
N GLY A 200 -11.97 2.06 0.86
CA GLY A 200 -12.30 0.85 1.60
C GLY A 200 -11.16 0.34 2.48
N ILE A 201 -9.90 0.45 2.04
CA ILE A 201 -8.73 0.12 2.87
C ILE A 201 -8.59 1.11 4.04
N MET A 202 -8.82 2.41 3.83
CA MET A 202 -8.82 3.40 4.89
C MET A 202 -9.91 3.11 5.93
N LEU A 203 -11.12 2.73 5.48
CA LEU A 203 -12.23 2.39 6.36
C LEU A 203 -11.97 1.07 7.12
N LEU A 204 -11.40 0.05 6.45
CA LEU A 204 -10.97 -1.21 7.06
C LEU A 204 -9.94 -0.97 8.17
N ASN A 205 -8.92 -0.17 7.89
CA ASN A 205 -7.89 0.20 8.86
C ASN A 205 -8.47 1.06 10.00
N GLY A 206 -9.49 1.88 9.72
CA GLY A 206 -10.23 2.67 10.69
C GLY A 206 -11.14 1.83 11.59
N ALA A 207 -11.66 0.71 11.10
CA ALA A 207 -12.46 -0.25 11.89
C ALA A 207 -11.63 -0.99 12.94
N ASP A 208 -10.36 -1.27 12.64
CA ASP A 208 -9.39 -1.84 13.59
C ASP A 208 -8.95 -0.86 14.70
N ASN A 209 -9.26 0.43 14.57
CA ASN A 209 -8.76 1.52 15.42
C ASN A 209 -9.68 1.95 16.58
N GLU A 210 -10.80 1.28 16.87
CA GLU A 210 -11.74 1.74 17.91
C GLU A 210 -11.38 1.36 19.37
N LEU A 211 -10.13 0.93 19.60
CA LEU A 211 -9.54 0.88 20.93
C LEU A 211 -8.36 1.86 21.00
N VAL A 212 -8.59 2.98 21.70
CA VAL A 212 -7.63 3.99 22.22
C VAL A 212 -7.74 5.35 21.54
N THR A 213 -8.55 6.24 22.13
CA THR A 213 -8.53 7.68 21.85
C THR A 213 -7.55 8.43 22.77
N LYS A 214 -6.64 9.22 22.20
CA LYS A 214 -6.37 10.62 22.63
C LYS A 214 -5.44 11.35 21.64
N LYS A 215 -5.94 12.45 21.08
CA LYS A 215 -5.26 13.43 20.20
C LYS A 215 -4.03 14.08 20.86
N GLU A 216 -2.94 14.17 20.10
CA GLU A 216 -1.90 15.23 20.09
C GLU A 216 -1.48 15.51 18.62
N PRO A 217 -0.88 16.66 18.27
CA PRO A 217 -1.20 17.40 17.05
C PRO A 217 -0.41 16.97 15.79
N ASP A 218 -1.04 17.22 14.63
CA ASP A 218 -0.43 17.29 13.29
C ASP A 218 0.11 16.00 12.65
N THR A 219 -0.31 14.82 13.14
CA THR A 219 -0.06 13.58 12.40
C THR A 219 -1.02 13.46 11.21
N THR A 220 -0.47 13.53 10.00
CA THR A 220 -1.19 13.34 8.73
C THR A 220 -0.67 12.09 8.05
N PRO A 221 -1.34 10.93 8.20
CA PRO A 221 -0.94 9.70 7.53
C PRO A 221 -0.89 9.87 6.02
N MET A 222 0.06 9.22 5.39
CA MET A 222 0.31 9.34 3.96
C MET A 222 0.44 7.95 3.34
N PRO A 223 -0.17 7.70 2.17
CA PRO A 223 0.02 6.45 1.42
C PRO A 223 1.49 6.15 1.22
N ILE A 224 1.88 4.88 1.39
CA ILE A 224 3.28 4.42 1.23
C ILE A 224 3.80 4.86 -0.12
N GLN A 225 3.02 4.75 -1.19
CA GLN A 225 3.44 5.18 -2.53
C GLN A 225 3.81 6.66 -2.59
N ILE A 226 3.04 7.55 -1.94
CA ILE A 226 3.36 8.98 -1.86
C ILE A 226 4.63 9.19 -1.02
N LEU A 227 4.84 8.42 0.05
CA LEU A 227 6.09 8.47 0.82
C LEU A 227 7.31 8.08 -0.05
N PHE A 228 7.18 7.03 -0.87
CA PHE A 228 8.22 6.61 -1.81
C PHE A 228 8.58 7.71 -2.80
N GLU A 229 7.58 8.37 -3.36
CA GLU A 229 7.77 9.45 -4.34
C GLU A 229 8.32 10.72 -3.70
N LYS A 230 7.72 11.16 -2.58
CA LYS A 230 8.06 12.42 -1.90
C LYS A 230 9.44 12.39 -1.27
N TYR A 231 9.84 11.25 -0.72
CA TYR A 231 11.11 11.09 -0.01
C TYR A 231 12.14 10.27 -0.80
N HIS A 232 11.85 9.98 -2.08
CA HIS A 232 12.74 9.27 -3.00
C HIS A 232 13.33 7.98 -2.39
N ILE A 233 12.46 7.17 -1.77
CA ILE A 233 12.86 5.90 -1.17
C ILE A 233 13.34 4.96 -2.27
N GLU A 234 14.49 4.34 -2.05
CA GLU A 234 15.08 3.41 -3.01
C GLU A 234 14.30 2.08 -3.03
N ARG A 235 13.50 1.90 -4.08
CA ARG A 235 12.54 0.79 -4.20
C ARG A 235 13.17 -0.58 -4.12
N GLU A 236 14.28 -0.80 -4.83
CA GLU A 236 14.93 -2.10 -4.89
C GLU A 236 15.48 -2.52 -3.52
N HIS A 237 16.19 -1.61 -2.84
CA HIS A 237 16.70 -1.86 -1.50
C HIS A 237 15.59 -2.08 -0.49
N ALA A 238 14.58 -1.19 -0.48
CA ALA A 238 13.45 -1.30 0.43
C ALA A 238 12.75 -2.66 0.28
N ARG A 239 12.55 -3.13 -0.96
CA ARG A 239 12.01 -4.48 -1.25
C ARG A 239 12.93 -5.57 -0.73
N LYS A 240 14.23 -5.51 -1.02
CA LYS A 240 15.18 -6.54 -0.60
C LYS A 240 15.29 -6.67 0.92
N VAL A 241 15.34 -5.55 1.63
CA VAL A 241 15.31 -5.52 3.11
C VAL A 241 14.01 -6.11 3.62
N THR A 242 12.89 -5.79 2.98
CA THR A 242 11.57 -6.32 3.36
C THR A 242 11.48 -7.83 3.18
N GLU A 243 11.91 -8.36 2.03
CA GLU A 243 12.00 -9.81 1.77
C GLU A 243 12.84 -10.53 2.83
N ASN A 244 14.03 -10.00 3.12
CA ASN A 244 14.92 -10.56 4.13
C ASN A 244 14.30 -10.50 5.54
N ALA A 245 13.66 -9.39 5.91
CA ALA A 245 13.04 -9.22 7.21
C ALA A 245 11.85 -10.17 7.42
N LEU A 246 11.02 -10.37 6.40
CA LEU A 246 9.90 -11.31 6.44
C LEU A 246 10.39 -12.77 6.50
N LYS A 247 11.45 -13.12 5.78
CA LYS A 247 12.03 -14.46 5.86
C LYS A 247 12.63 -14.75 7.23
N LEU A 248 13.31 -13.78 7.84
CA LEU A 248 13.80 -13.90 9.21
C LEU A 248 12.65 -14.03 10.22
N PHE A 249 11.55 -13.30 10.01
CA PHE A 249 10.35 -13.41 10.84
C PHE A 249 9.73 -14.82 10.75
N ASP A 250 9.64 -15.39 9.55
CA ASP A 250 9.04 -16.73 9.41
C ASP A 250 9.90 -17.82 10.04
N GLU A 251 11.20 -17.82 9.70
CA GLU A 251 12.12 -18.87 10.10
C GLU A 251 12.50 -18.80 11.60
N LEU A 252 12.43 -17.61 12.21
CA LEU A 252 12.79 -17.39 13.61
C LEU A 252 11.57 -17.21 14.52
N LYS A 253 10.35 -17.56 14.05
CA LYS A 253 9.08 -17.43 14.80
C LYS A 253 9.14 -18.06 16.18
N ALA A 254 9.77 -19.22 16.30
CA ALA A 254 9.94 -19.93 17.59
C ALA A 254 10.82 -19.18 18.60
N ILE A 255 11.71 -18.28 18.13
CA ILE A 255 12.62 -17.51 18.98
C ILE A 255 11.99 -16.16 19.34
N HIS A 256 11.55 -15.39 18.35
CA HIS A 256 11.04 -14.05 18.62
C HIS A 256 9.61 -14.05 19.15
N GLY A 257 8.80 -15.08 18.87
CA GLY A 257 7.46 -15.26 19.42
C GLY A 257 6.51 -14.08 19.14
N LEU A 258 6.65 -13.42 17.99
CA LEU A 258 5.72 -12.38 17.56
C LEU A 258 4.53 -13.07 16.86
N GLY A 259 3.32 -12.57 17.10
CA GLY A 259 2.11 -13.03 16.41
C GLY A 259 2.10 -12.64 14.92
N ASP A 260 1.24 -13.31 14.15
CA ASP A 260 1.15 -13.13 12.69
C ASP A 260 0.70 -11.71 12.28
N GLU A 261 0.02 -10.99 13.18
CA GLU A 261 -0.35 -9.59 13.00
C GLU A 261 0.88 -8.67 12.79
N TYR A 262 2.04 -9.05 13.33
CA TYR A 262 3.27 -8.28 13.18
C TYR A 262 3.95 -8.47 11.82
N ARG A 263 3.54 -9.47 11.04
CA ARG A 263 4.09 -9.69 9.69
C ARG A 263 3.85 -8.48 8.80
N ARG A 264 2.61 -7.96 8.76
CA ARG A 264 2.27 -6.74 8.01
C ARG A 264 2.97 -5.50 8.57
N VAL A 265 3.16 -5.43 9.89
CA VAL A 265 3.91 -4.34 10.53
C VAL A 265 5.37 -4.34 10.07
N ILE A 266 6.03 -5.50 10.07
CA ILE A 266 7.41 -5.64 9.57
C ILE A 266 7.51 -5.27 8.11
N TRP A 267 6.57 -5.72 7.28
CA TRP A 267 6.52 -5.38 5.86
C TRP A 267 6.54 -3.87 5.64
N ILE A 268 5.61 -3.13 6.25
CA ILE A 268 5.52 -1.67 6.10
C ILE A 268 6.75 -0.97 6.71
N CYS A 269 7.17 -1.37 7.92
CA CYS A 269 8.30 -0.74 8.61
C CYS A 269 9.62 -0.94 7.84
N SER A 270 9.78 -2.06 7.15
CA SER A 270 10.96 -2.35 6.32
C SER A 270 10.97 -1.52 5.05
N LEU A 271 9.81 -1.34 4.40
CA LEU A 271 9.70 -0.52 3.19
C LEU A 271 10.10 0.94 3.43
N VAL A 272 9.77 1.49 4.61
CA VAL A 272 10.02 2.91 4.93
C VAL A 272 11.24 3.14 5.82
N HIS A 273 12.04 2.11 6.12
CA HIS A 273 13.13 2.21 7.10
C HIS A 273 14.17 3.30 6.76
N ASP A 274 14.39 3.54 5.47
CA ASP A 274 15.37 4.48 4.92
C ASP A 274 14.76 5.79 4.40
N ILE A 275 13.51 6.10 4.76
CA ILE A 275 12.78 7.29 4.31
C ILE A 275 13.51 8.63 4.56
N GLY A 276 14.45 8.66 5.51
CA GLY A 276 15.25 9.84 5.82
C GLY A 276 16.46 10.09 4.90
N ILE A 277 16.85 9.15 4.03
CA ILE A 277 18.11 9.23 3.27
C ILE A 277 18.16 10.45 2.33
N TYR A 278 17.08 10.70 1.59
CA TYR A 278 17.03 11.80 0.62
C TYR A 278 17.25 13.17 1.26
N GLN A 279 16.75 13.35 2.49
CA GLN A 279 16.86 14.62 3.22
C GLN A 279 18.18 14.73 4.00
N ASP A 280 18.64 13.65 4.64
CA ASP A 280 19.90 13.65 5.38
C ASP A 280 20.54 12.27 5.42
N MET A 281 21.54 12.04 4.57
CA MET A 281 22.27 10.77 4.53
C MET A 281 23.02 10.44 5.83
N GLN A 282 23.53 11.43 6.58
CA GLN A 282 24.34 11.20 7.78
C GLN A 282 23.50 10.87 8.99
N ASP A 283 22.36 11.53 9.18
CA ASP A 283 21.48 11.33 10.31
C ASP A 283 20.08 10.80 9.90
N HIS A 284 19.96 10.12 8.74
CA HIS A 284 18.69 9.59 8.17
C HIS A 284 17.78 8.87 9.16
N HIS A 285 18.30 8.03 10.07
CA HIS A 285 17.49 7.42 11.15
C HIS A 285 16.72 8.42 12.04
N LYS A 286 17.27 9.61 12.32
CA LYS A 286 16.57 10.68 13.05
C LYS A 286 15.57 11.39 12.15
N THR A 287 15.99 11.74 10.94
CA THR A 287 15.14 12.41 9.95
C THR A 287 13.93 11.56 9.58
N GLY A 288 14.14 10.27 9.33
CA GLY A 288 13.09 9.29 9.06
C GLY A 288 12.16 9.09 10.24
N ARG A 289 12.68 9.05 11.48
CA ARG A 289 11.83 9.08 12.69
C ARG A 289 10.94 10.32 12.69
N ASP A 290 11.51 11.49 12.40
CA ASP A 290 10.77 12.75 12.43
C ASP A 290 9.72 12.80 11.31
N ILE A 291 10.04 12.34 10.11
CA ILE A 291 9.09 12.17 9.01
C ILE A 291 7.94 11.26 9.45
N LEU A 292 8.23 10.05 9.93
CA LEU A 292 7.21 9.05 10.27
C LEU A 292 6.41 9.41 11.53
N THR A 293 6.90 10.32 12.37
CA THR A 293 6.15 10.86 13.51
C THR A 293 5.02 11.78 13.03
N HIS A 294 5.25 12.54 11.94
CA HIS A 294 4.26 13.47 11.38
C HIS A 294 3.46 12.85 10.22
N SER A 295 4.08 11.97 9.44
CA SER A 295 3.49 11.35 8.26
C SER A 295 3.72 9.83 8.25
N PRO A 296 3.08 9.09 9.16
CA PRO A 296 3.16 7.64 9.17
C PRO A 296 2.47 7.06 7.92
N PRO A 297 2.83 5.83 7.51
CA PRO A 297 2.15 5.12 6.44
C PRO A 297 0.66 4.94 6.75
N SER A 298 -0.24 5.34 5.86
CA SER A 298 -1.70 5.17 6.07
C SER A 298 -2.15 3.70 6.08
N GLU A 299 -1.34 2.83 5.48
CA GLU A 299 -1.53 1.39 5.42
C GLU A 299 -1.17 0.69 6.74
N LEU A 300 -0.52 1.42 7.66
CA LEU A 300 -0.17 0.95 8.99
C LEU A 300 -1.22 1.46 10.00
N PRO A 301 -1.89 0.57 10.75
CA PRO A 301 -2.83 0.99 11.79
C PRO A 301 -2.16 1.91 12.82
N GLU A 302 -2.93 2.84 13.40
CA GLU A 302 -2.42 3.90 14.28
C GLU A 302 -1.66 3.32 15.49
N LYS A 303 -2.20 2.25 16.08
CA LYS A 303 -1.55 1.50 17.18
C LYS A 303 -0.14 1.02 16.84
N PHE A 304 0.19 0.88 15.55
CA PHE A 304 1.48 0.45 15.06
C PHE A 304 2.36 1.58 14.50
N TRP A 305 1.90 2.83 14.39
CA TRP A 305 2.77 3.96 13.98
C TRP A 305 4.06 4.09 14.80
N PRO A 306 4.06 3.86 16.13
CA PRO A 306 5.30 3.85 16.90
C PRO A 306 6.33 2.83 16.38
N PHE A 307 5.89 1.72 15.77
CA PHE A 307 6.80 0.73 15.20
C PHE A 307 7.57 1.33 14.05
N ALA A 308 6.91 1.92 13.05
CA ALA A 308 7.59 2.55 11.91
C ALA A 308 8.57 3.64 12.37
N VAL A 309 8.17 4.47 13.35
CA VAL A 309 8.99 5.53 13.93
C VAL A 309 10.26 4.96 14.59
N TRP A 310 10.10 3.98 15.48
CA TRP A 310 11.20 3.50 16.29
C TRP A 310 12.08 2.47 15.59
N THR A 311 11.55 1.65 14.69
CA THR A 311 12.37 0.76 13.85
C THR A 311 13.26 1.59 12.92
N THR A 312 12.70 2.65 12.32
CA THR A 312 13.46 3.63 11.53
C THR A 312 14.51 4.36 12.37
N PHE A 313 14.19 4.76 13.61
CA PHE A 313 15.21 5.36 14.48
C PHE A 313 16.33 4.38 14.88
N LEU A 314 15.96 3.11 15.08
CA LEU A 314 16.84 2.08 15.62
C LEU A 314 17.62 1.33 14.55
N HIS A 315 17.33 1.45 13.24
CA HIS A 315 18.04 0.65 12.24
C HIS A 315 19.52 1.08 12.05
N LYS A 316 19.87 2.33 12.37
CA LYS A 316 21.23 2.87 12.24
C LYS A 316 22.00 2.96 13.56
N LYS A 317 23.33 2.92 13.43
CA LYS A 317 24.35 3.02 14.49
C LYS A 317 24.32 1.81 15.43
N LYS A 318 25.43 1.60 16.15
CA LYS A 318 25.54 0.53 17.14
C LYS A 318 24.49 0.70 18.24
N ILE A 319 23.84 -0.39 18.63
CA ILE A 319 22.95 -0.48 19.78
C ILE A 319 23.74 -1.07 20.95
N THR A 320 23.60 -0.43 22.11
CA THR A 320 24.25 -0.84 23.36
C THR A 320 23.21 -0.80 24.48
N ALA A 321 23.44 -1.54 25.56
CA ALA A 321 22.57 -1.49 26.75
C ALA A 321 22.36 -0.02 27.22
N LYS A 322 23.43 0.76 27.30
CA LYS A 322 23.37 2.20 27.63
C LYS A 322 22.48 3.02 26.67
N LYS A 323 22.47 2.69 25.36
CA LYS A 323 21.60 3.36 24.38
C LYS A 323 20.14 2.98 24.62
N LEU A 324 19.85 1.71 24.92
CA LEU A 324 18.49 1.25 25.24
C LEU A 324 17.98 1.87 26.55
N ASP A 325 18.82 1.95 27.60
CA ASP A 325 18.47 2.61 28.86
C ASP A 325 18.13 4.09 28.65
N LYS A 326 18.93 4.78 27.83
CA LYS A 326 18.66 6.17 27.44
C LYS A 326 17.41 6.32 26.57
N LEU A 327 17.03 5.29 25.82
CA LEU A 327 15.80 5.29 25.02
C LEU A 327 14.58 5.19 25.94
N ARG A 328 14.65 4.36 26.99
CA ARG A 328 13.60 4.21 28.01
C ARG A 328 13.33 5.47 28.82
N SER A 329 14.29 6.40 28.93
CA SER A 329 14.05 7.70 29.56
C SER A 329 13.43 8.76 28.63
N LYS A 330 13.11 8.41 27.38
CA LYS A 330 12.52 9.29 26.37
C LYS A 330 11.08 8.88 26.02
N THR A 331 10.54 9.44 24.94
CA THR A 331 9.21 9.12 24.40
C THR A 331 8.99 7.63 24.14
N PHE A 332 10.02 6.87 23.76
CA PHE A 332 9.94 5.41 23.61
C PHE A 332 9.53 4.70 24.91
N GLY A 333 10.07 5.13 26.06
CA GLY A 333 9.76 4.53 27.34
C GLY A 333 8.34 4.80 27.84
N LYS A 334 7.60 5.71 27.18
CA LYS A 334 6.18 5.96 27.47
C LYS A 334 5.25 4.91 26.82
N LEU A 335 5.74 4.11 25.86
CA LEU A 335 4.96 3.05 25.24
C LEU A 335 4.68 1.91 26.25
N PRO A 336 3.60 1.14 26.10
CA PRO A 336 3.39 -0.08 26.88
C PRO A 336 4.60 -1.01 26.81
N GLU A 337 4.94 -1.69 27.92
CA GLU A 337 6.17 -2.49 28.00
C GLU A 337 6.22 -3.60 26.94
N GLU A 338 5.07 -4.25 26.68
CA GLU A 338 4.93 -5.26 25.63
C GLU A 338 5.18 -4.66 24.24
N MET A 339 4.63 -3.47 23.97
CA MET A 339 4.88 -2.75 22.72
C MET A 339 6.36 -2.39 22.57
N GLN A 340 7.03 -1.92 23.64
CA GLN A 340 8.48 -1.69 23.62
C GLN A 340 9.25 -2.96 23.25
N LYS A 341 8.90 -4.11 23.85
CA LYS A 341 9.52 -5.40 23.54
C LYS A 341 9.32 -5.76 22.06
N ASN A 342 8.10 -5.66 21.55
CA ASN A 342 7.79 -6.03 20.17
C ASN A 342 8.46 -5.09 19.15
N VAL A 343 8.54 -3.79 19.43
CA VAL A 343 9.33 -2.83 18.62
C VAL A 343 10.80 -3.23 18.58
N LEU A 344 11.42 -3.59 19.71
CA LEU A 344 12.83 -3.99 19.73
C LEU A 344 13.07 -5.29 18.95
N LYS A 345 12.16 -6.27 19.05
CA LYS A 345 12.23 -7.51 18.27
C LYS A 345 12.17 -7.23 16.76
N ILE A 346 11.22 -6.41 16.34
CA ILE A 346 11.08 -6.03 14.92
C ILE A 346 12.28 -5.21 14.45
N ALA A 347 12.76 -4.25 15.25
CA ALA A 347 13.95 -3.48 14.92
C ALA A 347 15.19 -4.38 14.78
N ALA A 348 15.32 -5.44 15.59
CA ALA A 348 16.41 -6.40 15.45
C ALA A 348 16.37 -7.14 14.11
N LEU A 349 15.18 -7.62 13.70
CA LEU A 349 14.98 -8.29 12.42
C LEU A 349 15.30 -7.36 11.24
N ILE A 350 14.76 -6.13 11.25
CA ILE A 350 14.97 -5.15 10.18
C ILE A 350 16.45 -4.74 10.09
N ARG A 351 17.13 -4.55 11.22
CA ARG A 351 18.57 -4.23 11.25
C ARG A 351 19.42 -5.32 10.58
N ILE A 352 19.11 -6.57 10.90
CA ILE A 352 19.81 -7.71 10.31
C ILE A 352 19.52 -7.75 8.80
N ALA A 353 18.25 -7.64 8.41
CA ALA A 353 17.83 -7.67 7.02
C ALA A 353 18.46 -6.57 6.16
N ASP A 354 18.56 -5.35 6.69
CA ASP A 354 19.28 -4.21 6.10
C ASP A 354 20.78 -4.51 5.98
N GLY A 355 21.38 -5.18 6.97
CA GLY A 355 22.76 -5.66 6.88
C GLY A 355 22.98 -6.69 5.77
N MET A 356 21.99 -7.55 5.49
CA MET A 356 22.05 -8.57 4.45
C MET A 356 21.92 -8.02 3.02
N ASP A 357 21.58 -6.74 2.86
CA ASP A 357 21.54 -6.04 1.57
C ASP A 357 22.36 -4.73 1.62
N TYR A 358 23.53 -4.77 2.25
CA TYR A 358 24.39 -3.60 2.37
C TYR A 358 25.20 -3.32 1.09
N SER A 359 25.67 -4.36 0.43
CA SER A 359 26.46 -4.29 -0.79
C SER A 359 25.61 -3.89 -2.01
N ARG A 360 24.29 -4.13 -1.94
CA ARG A 360 23.34 -4.04 -3.06
C ARG A 360 23.70 -4.96 -4.23
N MET A 361 24.43 -6.06 -3.98
CA MET A 361 24.89 -7.03 -4.98
C MET A 361 24.05 -8.33 -4.97
N HIS A 362 22.74 -8.19 -4.78
CA HIS A 362 21.74 -9.27 -4.82
C HIS A 362 22.08 -10.50 -3.95
N SER A 363 22.52 -10.26 -2.72
CA SER A 363 22.68 -11.33 -1.73
C SER A 363 21.32 -11.87 -1.29
N ASN A 364 21.25 -13.17 -1.02
CA ASN A 364 20.04 -13.85 -0.61
C ASN A 364 20.31 -14.73 0.61
N LEU A 365 19.36 -14.76 1.54
CA LEU A 365 19.33 -15.79 2.58
C LEU A 365 19.11 -17.15 1.93
N HIS A 366 20.08 -18.06 2.04
CA HIS A 366 19.98 -19.39 1.47
C HIS A 366 19.44 -20.41 2.47
N LYS A 367 20.07 -20.53 3.65
CA LYS A 367 19.71 -21.50 4.70
C LYS A 367 19.83 -20.88 6.09
N ILE A 368 18.99 -21.35 7.01
CA ILE A 368 19.08 -21.05 8.44
C ILE A 368 19.24 -22.37 9.20
N PHE A 369 20.20 -22.40 10.12
CA PHE A 369 20.40 -23.50 11.06
C PHE A 369 20.14 -22.96 12.46
N VAL A 370 19.07 -23.45 13.09
CA VAL A 370 18.70 -23.09 14.46
C VAL A 370 19.07 -24.24 15.38
N ASN A 371 19.84 -23.95 16.42
CA ASN A 371 20.03 -24.82 17.58
C ASN A 371 19.65 -24.06 18.86
N ASP A 372 19.69 -24.74 20.01
CA ASP A 372 19.18 -24.20 21.29
C ASP A 372 19.79 -22.85 21.69
N TYR A 373 21.04 -22.59 21.29
CA TYR A 373 21.82 -21.41 21.71
C TYR A 373 22.34 -20.53 20.57
N ASN A 374 22.22 -20.97 19.31
CA ASN A 374 22.81 -20.30 18.17
C ASN A 374 21.97 -20.46 16.90
N VAL A 375 21.92 -19.39 16.12
CA VAL A 375 21.30 -19.30 14.80
C VAL A 375 22.40 -18.97 13.80
N THR A 376 22.70 -19.90 12.89
CA THR A 376 23.64 -19.67 11.79
C THR A 376 22.89 -19.44 10.49
N ILE A 377 23.12 -18.31 9.84
CA ILE A 377 22.49 -17.94 8.58
C ILE A 377 23.53 -17.96 7.45
N LEU A 378 23.24 -18.74 6.40
CA LEU A 378 24.06 -18.78 5.19
C LEU A 378 23.52 -17.79 4.16
N ILE A 379 24.37 -16.87 3.74
CA ILE A 379 24.10 -15.89 2.68
C ILE A 379 24.80 -16.34 1.41
N LYS A 380 24.09 -16.26 0.28
CA LYS A 380 24.61 -16.59 -1.06
C LYS A 380 24.40 -15.43 -2.02
N GLY A 381 25.34 -15.21 -2.93
CA GLY A 381 25.30 -14.14 -3.92
C GLY A 381 26.65 -13.44 -4.07
N GLN A 382 26.73 -12.49 -5.00
CA GLN A 382 27.97 -11.79 -5.30
C GLN A 382 28.47 -10.95 -4.11
N GLY A 383 27.54 -10.41 -3.32
CA GLY A 383 27.83 -9.64 -2.11
C GLY A 383 27.95 -10.45 -0.82
N ALA A 384 27.83 -11.78 -0.87
CA ALA A 384 27.53 -12.60 0.31
C ALA A 384 28.50 -12.41 1.48
N THR A 385 29.81 -12.30 1.21
CA THR A 385 30.81 -12.06 2.25
C THR A 385 30.63 -10.72 2.94
N ILE A 386 30.45 -9.65 2.16
CA ILE A 386 30.28 -8.28 2.67
C ILE A 386 28.98 -8.18 3.47
N ASP A 387 27.90 -8.76 2.95
CA ASP A 387 26.58 -8.71 3.56
C ASP A 387 26.50 -9.59 4.81
N ALA A 388 27.20 -10.73 4.85
CA ALA A 388 27.29 -11.56 6.05
C ALA A 388 28.01 -10.81 7.18
N ASP A 389 29.17 -10.21 6.90
CA ASP A 389 29.92 -9.42 7.88
C ASP A 389 29.09 -8.22 8.40
N ARG A 390 28.32 -7.60 7.50
CA ARG A 390 27.48 -6.46 7.85
C ARG A 390 26.25 -6.87 8.66
N ALA A 391 25.58 -7.96 8.31
CA ALA A 391 24.47 -8.53 9.06
C ALA A 391 24.91 -8.93 10.48
N ASP A 392 26.09 -9.54 10.62
CA ASP A 392 26.67 -9.87 11.93
C ASP A 392 26.91 -8.61 12.78
N THR A 393 27.48 -7.56 12.16
CA THR A 393 27.69 -6.27 12.82
C THR A 393 26.37 -5.64 13.29
N LYS A 394 25.30 -5.75 12.49
CA LYS A 394 23.96 -5.20 12.80
C LYS A 394 23.13 -6.08 13.75
N SER A 395 23.62 -7.26 14.11
CA SER A 395 23.00 -8.18 15.09
C SER A 395 23.21 -7.77 16.55
N ASP A 396 23.79 -6.60 16.80
CA ASP A 396 24.03 -6.06 18.14
C ASP A 396 22.75 -5.93 18.99
N LEU A 397 21.62 -5.49 18.41
CA LEU A 397 20.34 -5.42 19.13
C LEU A 397 19.79 -6.82 19.42
N TRP A 398 19.90 -7.75 18.48
CA TRP A 398 19.48 -9.14 18.67
C TRP A 398 20.18 -9.74 19.90
N ARG A 399 21.51 -9.61 19.96
CA ARG A 399 22.37 -10.09 21.05
C ARG A 399 22.10 -9.44 22.41
N LEU A 400 21.33 -8.34 22.45
CA LEU A 400 20.91 -7.69 23.69
C LEU A 400 19.53 -8.14 24.19
N ILE A 401 18.69 -8.73 23.32
CA ILE A 401 17.28 -9.01 23.62
C ILE A 401 16.89 -10.48 23.49
N PHE A 402 17.76 -11.32 22.91
CA PHE A 402 17.58 -12.77 22.79
C PHE A 402 18.77 -13.52 23.39
N ASP A 403 18.50 -14.71 23.93
CA ASP A 403 19.52 -15.58 24.49
C ASP A 403 20.30 -16.34 23.41
N GLN A 404 19.68 -16.57 22.25
CA GLN A 404 20.33 -17.22 21.11
C GLN A 404 21.31 -16.25 20.44
N MET A 405 22.56 -16.67 20.32
CA MET A 405 23.53 -16.01 19.45
C MET A 405 23.11 -16.14 17.99
N ILE A 406 23.51 -15.18 17.16
CA ILE A 406 23.26 -15.21 15.72
C ILE A 406 24.55 -14.86 14.97
N ASP A 407 24.89 -15.70 14.00
CA ASP A 407 26.07 -15.59 13.13
C ASP A 407 25.71 -15.74 11.65
N PHE A 408 26.47 -15.07 10.79
CA PHE A 408 26.25 -15.05 9.35
C PHE A 408 27.50 -15.53 8.63
N LYS A 409 27.32 -16.36 7.59
CA LYS A 409 28.43 -16.89 6.78
C LYS A 409 28.08 -16.80 5.31
N ALA A 410 29.07 -16.44 4.51
CA ALA A 410 28.97 -16.58 3.06
C ALA A 410 29.05 -18.05 2.66
N GLU A 411 28.13 -18.49 1.80
CA GLU A 411 28.17 -19.81 1.19
C GLU A 411 28.98 -19.76 -0.12
N SER A 412 29.83 -20.79 -0.25
CA SER A 412 30.63 -21.19 -1.42
C SER A 412 30.02 -20.90 -2.79
#